data_AF-A0A368VWB5-F1
#
_entry.id   AF-A0A368VWB5-F1
#
_cell.length_a   1.000
_cell.length_b   1.000
_cell.length_c   1.000
_cell.angle_alpha   90.00
_cell.angle_beta   90.00
_cell.angle_gamma   90.00
#
_symmetry.space_group_name_H-M   'P 1'
#
loop_
_entity.id
_entity.type
_entity.pdbx_description
1 polymer ?
#
loop_
_entity_poly.entity_id
_entity_poly.type
_entity_poly.pdbx_seq_one_letter_code
_entity_poly.pdbx_strand_id
1 'polypeptide(L)' 'MLVGNLQAKRDYTDVRDVVRGYWLSLEKGEPGEVYNIVAGTAVTIEEMLQTLLSFTDAEIEIEVDPIRLRPSNAEIL' A
#
# COMPACT_ATOMS: atom_id res chain seq x y z
N MET A 1 1.00 20.00 -1.11
CA MET A 1 0.82 18.67 -1.74
C MET A 1 -0.64 18.27 -1.59
N LEU A 2 -1.30 17.97 -2.70
CA LEU A 2 -2.70 17.54 -2.73
C LEU A 2 -2.81 16.02 -2.53
N VAL A 3 -3.63 15.55 -1.59
CA VAL A 3 -3.76 14.12 -1.23
C VAL A 3 -5.23 13.66 -1.23
N GLY A 4 -5.44 12.34 -1.22
CA GLY A 4 -6.77 11.73 -1.08
C GLY A 4 -7.10 11.37 0.37
N ASN A 5 -7.85 10.28 0.56
CA ASN A 5 -8.20 9.78 1.89
C ASN A 5 -6.96 9.20 2.61
N LEU A 6 -6.52 9.87 3.67
CA LEU A 6 -5.37 9.47 4.49
C LEU A 6 -5.67 8.29 5.45
N GLN A 7 -6.95 8.05 5.75
CA GLN A 7 -7.39 7.00 6.69
C GLN A 7 -7.54 5.63 6.04
N ALA A 8 -7.46 5.55 4.71
CA ALA A 8 -7.49 4.28 4.00
C ALA A 8 -6.30 3.40 4.39
N LYS A 9 -6.53 2.11 4.64
CA LYS A 9 -5.47 1.16 5.01
C LYS A 9 -5.11 0.24 3.86
N ARG A 10 -3.82 0.00 3.65
CA ARG A 10 -3.29 -0.83 2.57
C ARG A 10 -2.16 -1.73 3.07
N ASP A 11 -2.15 -2.98 2.60
CA ASP A 11 -0.98 -3.85 2.69
C ASP A 11 0.00 -3.49 1.57
N TYR A 12 1.22 -3.12 1.96
CA TYR A 12 2.30 -2.80 1.01
C TYR A 12 3.37 -3.87 1.09
N THR A 13 3.63 -4.51 -0.05
CA THR A 13 4.74 -5.46 -0.20
C THR A 13 5.75 -4.91 -1.21
N ASP A 14 7.03 -4.98 -0.88
CA ASP A 14 8.09 -4.60 -1.81
C ASP A 14 8.04 -5.49 -3.06
N VAL A 15 8.18 -4.88 -4.24
CA VAL A 15 8.08 -5.61 -5.52
C VAL A 15 9.07 -6.78 -5.61
N ARG A 16 10.24 -6.68 -4.97
CA ARG A 16 11.24 -7.74 -4.95
C ARG A 16 10.77 -8.95 -4.14
N ASP A 17 10.01 -8.73 -3.06
CA ASP A 17 9.38 -9.79 -2.28
C ASP A 17 8.23 -10.43 -3.07
N VAL A 18 7.41 -9.63 -3.75
CA VAL A 18 6.33 -10.14 -4.60
C VAL A 18 6.87 -11.05 -5.70
N VAL A 19 7.91 -10.62 -6.42
CA VAL A 19 8.52 -11.42 -7.49
C VAL A 19 9.16 -12.71 -6.94
N ARG A 20 9.79 -12.67 -5.77
CA ARG A 20 10.25 -13.90 -5.08
C ARG A 20 9.09 -14.83 -4.75
N GLY A 21 7.99 -14.27 -4.26
CA GLY A 21 6.75 -15.02 -4.01
C GLY A 21 6.24 -15.72 -5.26
N TYR A 22 6.17 -15.01 -6.39
CA TYR A 22 5.77 -15.60 -7.68
C TYR A 22 6.70 -16.74 -8.10
N TRP A 23 8.02 -16.56 -7.99
CA TRP A 23 8.98 -17.61 -8.32
C TRP A 23 8.75 -18.87 -7.47
N LEU A 24 8.58 -18.71 -6.16
CA LEU A 24 8.32 -19.82 -5.24
C LEU A 24 6.98 -20.51 -5.52
N SER A 25 5.94 -19.76 -5.86
CA SER A 25 4.64 -20.32 -6.24
C SER A 25 4.73 -21.17 -7.51
N LEU A 26 5.60 -20.82 -8.46
CA LEU A 26 5.84 -21.63 -9.66
C LEU A 26 6.60 -22.93 -9.34
N GLU A 27 7.59 -22.87 -8.46
CA GLU A 27 8.42 -24.03 -8.13
C GLU A 27 7.74 -25.00 -7.15
N LYS A 28 6.91 -24.48 -6.24
CA LYS A 28 6.41 -25.22 -5.07
C LYS A 28 4.91 -25.14 -4.86
N GLY A 29 4.20 -24.32 -5.64
CA GLY A 29 2.76 -24.19 -5.54
C GLY A 29 2.03 -25.45 -6.03
N GLU A 30 0.86 -25.70 -5.47
CA GLU A 30 -0.01 -26.80 -5.87
C GLU A 30 -0.96 -26.34 -7.00
N PRO A 31 -1.08 -27.10 -8.11
CA PRO A 31 -1.97 -26.72 -9.19
C PRO A 31 -3.43 -26.60 -8.75
N GLY A 32 -4.04 -25.46 -9.04
CA GLY A 32 -5.43 -25.15 -8.67
C GLY A 32 -5.56 -24.37 -7.36
N GLU A 33 -4.49 -24.26 -6.57
CA GLU A 33 -4.49 -23.48 -5.33
C GLU A 33 -4.23 -21.98 -5.56
N VAL A 34 -4.69 -21.16 -4.60
CA VAL A 34 -4.55 -19.71 -4.61
C VAL A 34 -3.68 -19.26 -3.43
N TYR A 35 -2.68 -18.43 -3.73
CA TYR A 35 -1.75 -17.89 -2.73
C TYR A 35 -1.78 -16.37 -2.71
N ASN A 36 -2.11 -15.78 -1.56
CA ASN A 36 -1.95 -14.35 -1.34
C ASN A 36 -0.49 -14.04 -1.01
N ILE A 37 0.16 -13.20 -1.83
CA ILE A 37 1.52 -12.72 -1.59
C ILE A 37 1.40 -11.28 -1.08
N VAL A 38 1.38 -11.15 0.24
CA VAL A 38 1.15 -9.89 0.97
C VAL A 38 2.05 -9.84 2.21
N ALA A 39 2.28 -8.66 2.77
CA ALA A 39 3.06 -8.51 4.01
C ALA A 39 2.29 -9.04 5.24
N GLY A 40 0.97 -9.11 5.15
CA GLY A 40 0.06 -9.51 6.24
C GLY A 40 -0.23 -8.38 7.22
N THR A 41 0.23 -7.17 6.94
CA THR A 41 0.03 -5.98 7.78
C THR A 41 -0.37 -4.80 6.91
N ALA A 42 -1.46 -4.13 7.31
CA ALA A 42 -1.93 -2.93 6.65
C ALA A 42 -1.53 -1.69 7.43
N VAL A 43 -1.10 -0.66 6.71
CA VAL A 43 -0.82 0.69 7.24
C VAL A 43 -1.72 1.71 6.57
N THR A 44 -2.01 2.79 7.27
CA THR A 44 -2.75 3.93 6.70
C THR A 44 -1.91 4.66 5.66
N ILE A 45 -2.57 5.35 4.73
CA ILE A 45 -1.87 6.28 3.82
C ILE A 45 -1.18 7.40 4.61
N GLU A 46 -1.74 7.82 5.75
CA GLU A 46 -1.12 8.78 6.66
C GLU A 46 0.23 8.30 7.19
N GLU A 47 0.30 7.08 7.74
CA GLU A 47 1.55 6.49 8.25
C GLU A 47 2.61 6.37 7.15
N MET A 48 2.19 5.96 5.94
CA MET A 48 3.07 5.90 4.77
C MET A 48 3.59 7.30 4.39
N LEU A 49 2.71 8.31 4.36
CA LEU A 49 3.09 9.69 4.05
C LEU A 49 4.08 10.25 5.08
N GLN A 50 3.82 10.05 6.38
CA GLN A 50 4.74 10.48 7.44
C GLN A 50 6.12 9.82 7.33
N THR A 51 6.15 8.54 6.95
CA THR A 51 7.41 7.84 6.67
C THR A 51 8.17 8.50 5.53
N LEU A 52 7.50 8.83 4.42
CA LEU A 52 8.13 9.52 3.29
C LEU A 52 8.62 10.93 3.65
N LEU A 53 7.83 11.68 4.40
CA LEU A 53 8.19 13.02 4.87
C LEU A 53 9.39 12.97 5.82
N SER A 54 9.55 11.90 6.61
CA SER A 54 10.72 11.73 7.48
C SER A 54 12.05 11.61 6.74
N PHE A 55 12.02 11.38 5.42
CA PHE A 55 13.22 11.29 4.59
C PHE A 55 13.65 12.62 3.96
N THR A 56 12.97 13.73 4.29
CA THR A 56 13.28 15.06 3.75
C THR A 56 13.11 16.13 4.83
N ASP A 57 13.90 17.20 4.74
CA ASP A 57 13.75 18.38 5.59
C ASP A 57 12.84 19.45 4.96
N ALA A 58 12.27 19.19 3.79
CA ALA A 58 11.42 20.13 3.08
C ALA A 58 10.09 20.37 3.83
N GLU A 59 9.72 21.64 4.03
CA GLU A 59 8.39 21.99 4.51
C GLU A 59 7.35 21.75 3.41
N ILE A 60 6.44 20.81 3.66
CA ILE A 60 5.40 20.40 2.71
C ILE A 60 4.04 20.57 3.37
N GLU A 61 3.26 21.53 2.89
CA GLU A 61 1.85 21.67 3.28
C GLU A 61 1.02 20.52 2.68
N ILE A 62 0.12 19.93 3.47
CA ILE A 62 -0.72 18.80 3.07
C ILE A 62 -2.18 19.26 3.03
N GLU A 63 -2.84 19.10 1.87
CA GLU A 63 -4.24 19.47 1.69
C GLU A 63 -5.00 18.33 1.00
N VAL A 64 -6.20 18.00 1.50
CA VAL A 64 -7.06 16.97 0.91
C VAL A 64 -7.76 17.54 -0.31
N ASP A 65 -7.55 16.90 -1.46
CA ASP A 65 -8.17 17.25 -2.74
C ASP A 65 -9.44 16.41 -2.97
N PRO A 66 -10.62 17.03 -3.04
CA PRO A 66 -11.88 16.31 -3.25
C PRO A 66 -11.92 15.44 -4.51
N ILE A 67 -11.16 15.80 -5.57
CA ILE A 67 -11.12 15.04 -6.83
C ILE A 67 -10.39 13.70 -6.66
N ARG A 68 -9.53 13.58 -5.64
CA ARG A 68 -8.78 12.34 -5.32
C ARG A 68 -9.55 11.41 -4.39
N LEU A 69 -10.71 11.83 -3.87
CA LEU A 69 -11.58 10.99 -3.06
C LEU A 69 -12.36 10.04 -3.96
N ARG A 70 -12.34 8.74 -3.60
CA ARG A 70 -13.15 7.74 -4.30
C ARG A 70 -14.57 7.73 -3.74
N PRO A 71 -15.59 7.48 -4.56
CA PRO A 71 -16.97 7.33 -4.09
C PRO A 71 -17.18 6.11 -3.18
N SER A 72 -16.29 5.12 -3.22
CA SER A 72 -16.42 3.88 -2.44
C SER A 72 -15.63 3.92 -1.13
N ASN A 73 -16.31 3.56 -0.03
CA ASN A 73 -15.76 3.52 1.34
C ASN A 73 -15.05 2.19 1.68
N ALA A 74 -14.23 1.66 0.78
CA ALA A 74 -13.43 0.48 1.14
C ALA A 74 -12.31 0.88 2.12
N GLU A 75 -12.53 0.62 3.42
CA GLU A 75 -11.64 1.03 4.51
C GLU A 75 -10.29 0.30 4.47
N ILE A 76 -10.27 -0.95 4.00
CA ILE A 76 -9.08 -1.80 3.91
C ILE A 76 -9.06 -2.45 2.52
N LEU A 77 -7.90 -2.40 1.85
CA LEU A 77 -7.62 -3.13 0.61
C LEU A 77 -6.24 -3.79 0.69
#